data_AF-A0A1F3K754-F1
#
_entry.id   AF-A0A1F3K754-F1
#
_cell.length_a   1.000
_cell.length_b   1.000
_cell.length_c   1.000
_cell.angle_alpha   90.00
_cell.angle_beta   90.00
_cell.angle_gamma   90.00
#
_symmetry.space_group_name_H-M   'P 1'
#
loop_
_entity.id
_entity.type
_entity.pdbx_description
1 polymer ?
#
loop_
_entity_poly.entity_id
_entity_poly.type
_entity_poly.pdbx_seq_one_letter_code
_entity_poly.pdbx_strand_id
1 'polypeptide(L)'
;MDSFFNILFDFTTYFFFVFTVTMLLSYILIGVYSAKAMLDYSRKNNYVDYRDILNSKFTPPISIIAPAYNEGMTIVENILSLLSLYYGEYEVIIVNDGSKDDSMEKLIKYFHLKKVDFYINYKLPCQPIRGIYESTNPIYNKLIIIDKENGGKSDALNSGINIAKYDLFCAVDVDTIIEPDSLLKVIKPFLEEKTKVIATGGVIRISNSCIIDRGRISEVILPKETLPRIQTLEYIRSFLLGRMGWSKLNGLLIISGAFGLFDKKVVIDSGGYNKNTVTEDFEIVVRIRKFMEDLKMPYKVVYIPDPLCWTEAPNTFKILYRQRNRWYRGLAETLWMYKGFFLNKKYGIMGILSYPYWFFLEWLAPIVEICGYILLMFFIIVGKIDWIFAFLLLISVYLFSIFLSITSLIFEEFSFNQYKNKKDFFKFLLVTLIEPLGYHQYITWASFRGNFDLMFKKKSWGEMTRTGFNPTDVKKKQFKLPSLESIKPSSMVGYALFIIIFGLTIRHVAFNNDYVEIKEDIFNTTISKQKIDKSSIIEKQKISENYKVAKIEKKRYWHVIFHEIKTIKKANEEAYRLREKGYETTVIKNQKTGHFLISVGKKETNIKASDLLNKIAEEEQKFDLWLLLYEE
;
A
#
# COMPACT_ATOMS: atom_id res chain seq x y z
N MET A 1 28.28 42.41 14.17
CA MET A 1 26.96 41.77 14.04
C MET A 1 26.74 41.19 12.65
N ASP A 2 27.16 41.86 11.58
CA ASP A 2 26.94 41.38 10.19
C ASP A 2 27.58 40.02 9.89
N SER A 3 28.79 39.76 10.40
CA SER A 3 29.44 38.45 10.25
C SER A 3 28.64 37.32 10.91
N PHE A 4 28.08 37.55 12.10
CA PHE A 4 27.23 36.56 12.77
C PHE A 4 25.95 36.28 11.97
N PHE A 5 25.27 37.32 11.48
CA PHE A 5 24.07 37.14 10.66
C PHE A 5 24.35 36.44 9.32
N ASN A 6 25.51 36.67 8.72
CA ASN A 6 25.91 35.95 7.50
C ASN A 6 26.16 34.47 7.79
N ILE A 7 26.91 34.15 8.85
CA ILE A 7 27.16 32.76 9.26
C ILE A 7 25.86 32.03 9.56
N LEU A 8 24.93 32.67 10.29
CA LEU A 8 23.63 32.11 10.61
C LEU A 8 22.78 31.88 9.36
N PHE A 9 22.78 32.84 8.42
CA PHE A 9 22.08 32.73 7.15
C PHE A 9 22.62 31.57 6.30
N ASP A 10 23.94 31.49 6.14
CA ASP A 10 24.60 30.43 5.37
C ASP A 10 24.31 29.07 5.99
N PHE A 11 24.53 28.91 7.30
CA PHE A 11 24.25 27.67 8.01
C PHE A 11 22.80 27.22 7.84
N THR A 12 21.85 28.14 8.02
CA THR A 12 20.42 27.85 7.88
C THR A 12 20.07 27.44 6.44
N THR A 13 20.59 28.16 5.46
CA THR A 13 20.36 27.89 4.04
C THR A 13 20.91 26.51 3.65
N TYR A 14 22.15 26.20 4.02
CA TYR A 14 22.74 24.87 3.77
C TYR A 14 22.00 23.76 4.50
N PHE A 15 21.58 23.99 5.75
CA PHE A 15 20.78 23.02 6.50
C PHE A 15 19.48 22.67 5.79
N PHE A 16 18.68 23.68 5.40
CA PHE A 16 17.41 23.44 4.69
C PHE A 16 17.63 22.84 3.31
N PHE A 17 18.69 23.25 2.60
CA PHE A 17 19.03 22.65 1.31
C PHE A 17 19.38 21.17 1.44
N VAL A 18 20.28 20.81 2.36
CA VAL A 18 20.68 19.41 2.61
C VAL A 18 19.50 18.59 3.10
N PHE A 19 18.70 19.12 4.02
CA PHE A 19 17.48 18.46 4.50
C PHE A 19 16.51 18.17 3.35
N THR A 20 16.25 19.18 2.50
CA THR A 20 15.38 19.04 1.33
C THR A 20 15.91 18.01 0.35
N VAL A 21 17.17 18.10 -0.07
CA VAL A 21 17.78 17.13 -0.99
C VAL A 21 17.73 15.71 -0.42
N THR A 22 18.02 15.54 0.86
CA THR A 22 17.95 14.24 1.55
C THR A 22 16.52 13.68 1.53
N MET A 23 15.53 14.52 1.83
CA MET A 23 14.12 14.15 1.81
C MET A 23 13.67 13.75 0.40
N LEU A 24 13.98 14.56 -0.62
CA LEU A 24 13.65 14.27 -2.02
C LEU A 24 14.27 12.93 -2.49
N LEU A 25 15.56 12.73 -2.22
CA LEU A 25 16.26 11.49 -2.56
C LEU A 25 15.65 10.29 -1.85
N SER A 26 15.31 10.42 -0.56
CA SER A 26 14.68 9.34 0.20
C SER A 26 13.34 8.91 -0.40
N TYR A 27 12.49 9.87 -0.82
CA TYR A 27 11.21 9.57 -1.44
C TYR A 27 11.36 8.96 -2.83
N ILE A 28 12.34 9.40 -3.63
CA ILE A 28 12.66 8.75 -4.91
C ILE A 28 13.08 7.29 -4.68
N LEU A 29 13.98 7.04 -3.72
CA LEU A 29 14.46 5.70 -3.42
C LEU A 29 13.31 4.80 -2.95
N ILE A 30 12.50 5.26 -2.00
CA ILE A 30 11.32 4.53 -1.51
C ILE A 30 10.34 4.28 -2.65
N GLY A 31 10.08 5.27 -3.52
CA GLY A 31 9.23 5.13 -4.69
C GLY A 31 9.74 4.06 -5.68
N VAL A 32 11.05 3.99 -5.92
CA VAL A 32 11.67 2.94 -6.74
C VAL A 32 11.52 1.56 -6.10
N TYR A 33 11.72 1.44 -4.78
CA TYR A 33 11.53 0.17 -4.08
C TYR A 33 10.07 -0.26 -4.06
N SER A 34 9.14 0.69 -3.90
CA SER A 34 7.70 0.45 -4.02
C SER A 34 7.34 -0.06 -5.43
N ALA A 35 7.81 0.61 -6.48
CA ALA A 35 7.57 0.18 -7.86
C ALA A 35 8.02 -1.26 -8.10
N LYS A 36 9.23 -1.61 -7.64
CA LYS A 36 9.75 -2.97 -7.72
C LYS A 36 8.87 -3.95 -6.93
N ALA A 37 8.48 -3.59 -5.70
CA ALA A 37 7.64 -4.42 -4.86
C ALA A 37 6.27 -4.69 -5.49
N MET A 38 5.66 -3.68 -6.10
CA MET A 38 4.38 -3.81 -6.80
C MET A 38 4.49 -4.67 -8.06
N LEU A 39 5.55 -4.49 -8.86
CA LEU A 39 5.81 -5.33 -10.04
C LEU A 39 6.05 -6.80 -9.66
N ASP A 40 6.85 -7.04 -8.61
CA ASP A 40 7.09 -8.39 -8.09
C ASP A 40 5.77 -9.03 -7.60
N TYR A 41 4.94 -8.24 -6.90
CA TYR A 41 3.65 -8.68 -6.41
C TYR A 41 2.70 -9.06 -7.55
N SER A 42 2.53 -8.17 -8.54
CA SER A 42 1.69 -8.44 -9.70
C SER A 42 2.14 -9.69 -10.46
N ARG A 43 3.45 -9.86 -10.69
CA ARG A 43 3.98 -11.06 -11.35
C ARG A 43 3.66 -12.35 -10.60
N LYS A 44 3.78 -12.35 -9.28
CA LYS A 44 3.45 -13.51 -8.44
C LYS A 44 1.95 -13.78 -8.43
N ASN A 45 1.12 -12.74 -8.42
CA ASN A 45 -0.32 -12.86 -8.23
C ASN A 45 -1.14 -13.01 -9.52
N ASN A 46 -0.56 -12.80 -10.70
CA ASN A 46 -1.29 -12.92 -11.97
C ASN A 46 -1.90 -14.31 -12.23
N TYR A 47 -1.43 -15.35 -11.55
CA TYR A 47 -1.87 -16.74 -11.72
C TYR A 47 -2.33 -17.40 -10.42
N VAL A 48 -2.53 -16.65 -9.34
CA VAL A 48 -2.95 -17.25 -8.06
C VAL A 48 -4.45 -17.46 -8.06
N ASP A 49 -4.86 -18.73 -7.97
CA ASP A 49 -6.24 -19.10 -7.77
C ASP A 49 -6.58 -19.06 -6.28
N TYR A 50 -7.29 -18.02 -5.85
CA TYR A 50 -7.74 -17.89 -4.47
C TYR A 50 -8.69 -19.02 -4.03
N ARG A 51 -9.26 -19.79 -4.96
CA ARG A 51 -10.06 -21.00 -4.65
C ARG A 51 -9.20 -22.10 -4.04
N ASP A 52 -7.93 -22.19 -4.41
CA ASP A 52 -7.02 -23.18 -3.84
C ASP A 52 -6.75 -22.88 -2.37
N ILE A 53 -6.53 -21.60 -2.03
CA ILE A 53 -6.36 -21.16 -0.64
C ILE A 53 -7.65 -21.41 0.15
N LEU A 54 -8.81 -21.08 -0.42
CA LEU A 54 -10.11 -21.23 0.24
C LEU A 54 -10.43 -22.69 0.58
N ASN A 55 -10.11 -23.63 -0.33
CA ASN A 55 -10.44 -25.04 -0.20
C ASN A 55 -9.31 -25.88 0.45
N SER A 56 -8.12 -25.32 0.60
CA SER A 56 -6.98 -26.03 1.17
C SER A 56 -7.14 -26.23 2.68
N LYS A 57 -7.00 -27.49 3.11
CA LYS A 57 -6.92 -27.85 4.53
C LYS A 57 -5.62 -27.38 5.21
N PHE A 58 -4.64 -26.95 4.43
CA PHE A 58 -3.36 -26.44 4.93
C PHE A 58 -3.37 -24.93 5.14
N THR A 59 -4.46 -24.24 4.76
CA THR A 59 -4.62 -22.81 4.99
C THR A 59 -4.79 -22.57 6.49
N PRO A 60 -3.89 -21.80 7.15
CA PRO A 60 -3.95 -21.59 8.58
C PRO A 60 -5.26 -20.90 8.99
N PRO A 61 -5.92 -21.37 10.05
CA PRO A 61 -7.09 -20.70 10.57
C PRO A 61 -6.74 -19.34 11.19
N ILE A 62 -7.69 -18.41 11.21
CA ILE A 62 -7.48 -17.03 11.68
C ILE A 62 -8.50 -16.66 12.77
N SER A 63 -8.04 -16.06 13.87
CA SER A 63 -8.90 -15.44 14.88
C SER A 63 -9.07 -13.94 14.58
N ILE A 64 -10.26 -13.49 14.20
CA ILE A 64 -10.52 -12.06 14.01
C ILE A 64 -10.86 -11.47 15.38
N ILE A 65 -10.21 -10.38 15.77
CA ILE A 65 -10.43 -9.69 17.05
C ILE A 65 -10.82 -8.25 16.75
N ALA A 66 -12.03 -7.87 17.15
CA ALA A 66 -12.57 -6.53 16.94
C ALA A 66 -13.04 -5.90 18.27
N PRO A 67 -12.29 -4.91 18.81
CA PRO A 67 -12.74 -4.10 19.94
C PRO A 67 -13.94 -3.22 19.57
N ALA A 68 -14.89 -3.09 20.49
CA ALA A 68 -16.07 -2.25 20.37
C ALA A 68 -16.29 -1.45 21.66
N TYR A 69 -16.58 -0.15 21.52
CA TYR A 69 -16.95 0.73 22.64
C TYR A 69 -17.96 1.78 22.16
N ASN A 70 -19.18 1.72 22.68
CA ASN A 70 -20.30 2.60 22.31
C ASN A 70 -20.64 2.56 20.79
N GLU A 71 -20.82 1.36 20.24
CA GLU A 71 -21.05 1.11 18.82
C GLU A 71 -22.50 0.67 18.51
N GLY A 72 -23.44 0.92 19.43
CA GLY A 72 -24.78 0.32 19.40
C GLY A 72 -25.57 0.61 18.12
N MET A 73 -25.24 1.67 17.38
CA MET A 73 -25.91 2.03 16.12
C MET A 73 -25.59 1.08 14.97
N THR A 74 -24.36 0.56 14.88
CA THR A 74 -23.85 -0.17 13.70
C THR A 74 -23.29 -1.55 14.03
N ILE A 75 -23.12 -1.88 15.31
CA ILE A 75 -22.41 -3.09 15.77
C ILE A 75 -22.95 -4.40 15.16
N VAL A 76 -24.27 -4.52 15.01
CA VAL A 76 -24.89 -5.75 14.46
C VAL A 76 -24.51 -5.95 12.99
N GLU A 77 -24.62 -4.91 12.16
CA GLU A 77 -24.29 -4.97 10.73
C GLU A 77 -22.80 -5.23 10.52
N ASN A 78 -21.96 -4.60 11.34
CA ASN A 78 -20.52 -4.79 11.31
C ASN A 78 -20.13 -6.24 11.63
N ILE A 79 -20.71 -6.85 12.67
CA ILE A 79 -20.45 -8.25 13.03
C ILE A 79 -20.93 -9.19 11.93
N LEU A 80 -22.09 -8.95 11.34
CA LEU A 80 -22.58 -9.74 10.21
C LEU A 80 -21.63 -9.66 9.01
N SER A 81 -21.02 -8.50 8.76
CA SER A 81 -19.99 -8.35 7.72
C SER A 81 -18.79 -9.25 7.99
N LEU A 82 -18.25 -9.23 9.22
CA LEU A 82 -17.13 -10.08 9.66
C LEU A 82 -17.45 -11.58 9.55
N LEU A 83 -18.67 -11.96 9.91
CA LEU A 83 -19.14 -13.35 9.80
C LEU A 83 -19.36 -13.79 8.34
N SER A 84 -19.36 -12.87 7.38
CA SER A 84 -19.61 -13.15 5.96
C SER A 84 -18.34 -13.25 5.10
N LEU A 85 -17.15 -13.17 5.70
CA LEU A 85 -15.87 -13.23 5.00
C LEU A 85 -15.64 -14.60 4.33
N TYR A 86 -15.01 -14.57 3.16
CA TYR A 86 -14.70 -15.76 2.36
C TYR A 86 -13.36 -16.33 2.79
N TYR A 87 -13.38 -17.22 3.78
CA TYR A 87 -12.21 -17.91 4.28
C TYR A 87 -12.57 -19.27 4.85
N GLY A 88 -11.64 -20.24 4.77
CA GLY A 88 -11.89 -21.64 5.13
C GLY A 88 -12.28 -21.80 6.60
N GLU A 89 -11.33 -21.60 7.52
CA GLU A 89 -11.56 -21.69 8.96
C GLU A 89 -11.15 -20.39 9.66
N TYR A 90 -12.12 -19.76 10.33
CA TYR A 90 -11.88 -18.56 11.13
C TYR A 90 -12.95 -18.41 12.21
N GLU A 91 -12.63 -17.63 13.23
CA GLU A 91 -13.55 -17.20 14.28
C GLU A 91 -13.59 -15.66 14.37
N VAL A 92 -14.66 -15.12 14.94
CA VAL A 92 -14.88 -13.69 15.15
C VAL A 92 -15.07 -13.44 16.64
N ILE A 93 -14.13 -12.73 17.23
CA ILE A 93 -14.10 -12.36 18.65
C ILE A 93 -14.36 -10.86 18.75
N ILE A 94 -15.52 -10.50 19.27
CA ILE A 94 -15.88 -9.11 19.53
C ILE A 94 -15.64 -8.81 21.00
N VAL A 95 -14.89 -7.74 21.27
CA VAL A 95 -14.57 -7.33 22.63
C VAL A 95 -15.34 -6.07 22.97
N ASN A 96 -16.44 -6.20 23.72
CA ASN A 96 -17.13 -5.06 24.30
C ASN A 96 -16.30 -4.49 25.46
N ASP A 97 -15.64 -3.37 25.21
CA ASP A 97 -14.71 -2.72 26.15
C ASP A 97 -15.46 -1.84 27.17
N GLY A 98 -16.49 -2.40 27.81
CA GLY A 98 -17.28 -1.70 28.82
C GLY A 98 -18.13 -0.56 28.27
N SER A 99 -18.78 -0.79 27.12
CA SER A 99 -19.74 0.17 26.53
C SER A 99 -20.80 0.63 27.53
N LYS A 100 -21.20 1.89 27.42
CA LYS A 100 -22.20 2.54 28.26
C LYS A 100 -23.54 2.73 27.53
N ASP A 101 -23.59 2.43 26.24
CA ASP A 101 -24.79 2.45 25.42
C ASP A 101 -25.47 1.08 25.37
N ASP A 102 -26.41 0.91 24.44
CA ASP A 102 -27.19 -0.32 24.26
C ASP A 102 -26.48 -1.40 23.40
N SER A 103 -25.16 -1.29 23.18
CA SER A 103 -24.38 -2.23 22.36
C SER A 103 -24.59 -3.68 22.80
N MET A 104 -24.33 -4.00 24.07
CA MET A 104 -24.44 -5.37 24.58
C MET A 104 -25.87 -5.90 24.56
N GLU A 105 -26.86 -5.07 24.86
CA GLU A 105 -28.27 -5.47 24.83
C GLU A 105 -28.69 -5.87 23.42
N LYS A 106 -28.29 -5.07 22.41
CA LYS A 106 -28.52 -5.38 20.99
C LYS A 106 -27.84 -6.68 20.57
N LEU A 107 -26.59 -6.90 20.99
CA LEU A 107 -25.85 -8.12 20.68
C LEU A 107 -26.53 -9.35 21.27
N ILE A 108 -26.91 -9.30 22.55
CA ILE A 108 -27.58 -10.42 23.23
C ILE A 108 -28.89 -10.76 22.53
N LYS A 109 -29.70 -9.73 22.22
CA LYS A 109 -31.00 -9.91 21.58
C LYS A 109 -30.89 -10.45 20.16
N TYR A 110 -30.01 -9.86 19.33
CA TYR A 110 -29.94 -10.19 17.90
C TYR A 110 -29.26 -11.55 17.66
N PHE A 111 -28.15 -11.82 18.35
CA PHE A 111 -27.38 -13.05 18.16
C PHE A 111 -27.79 -14.17 19.13
N HIS A 112 -28.86 -14.01 19.91
CA HIS A 112 -29.33 -15.01 20.87
C HIS A 112 -28.21 -15.54 21.78
N LEU A 113 -27.45 -14.61 22.34
CA LEU A 113 -26.25 -14.91 23.11
C LEU A 113 -26.59 -15.47 24.50
N LYS A 114 -25.82 -16.45 24.94
CA LYS A 114 -25.81 -16.94 26.32
C LYS A 114 -24.42 -16.83 26.90
N LYS A 115 -24.34 -16.46 28.18
CA LYS A 115 -23.09 -16.49 28.93
C LYS A 115 -22.65 -17.94 29.09
N VAL A 116 -21.38 -18.22 28.78
CA VAL A 116 -20.78 -19.55 28.88
C VAL A 116 -19.67 -19.54 29.93
N ASP A 117 -19.48 -20.69 30.58
CA ASP A 117 -18.33 -20.90 31.44
C ASP A 117 -17.11 -21.22 30.56
N PHE A 118 -16.24 -20.23 30.41
CA PHE A 118 -15.09 -20.30 29.53
C PHE A 118 -13.80 -20.19 30.36
N TYR A 119 -12.91 -21.17 30.20
CA TYR A 119 -11.61 -21.14 30.87
C TYR A 119 -10.64 -20.22 30.12
N ILE A 120 -10.14 -19.19 30.81
CA ILE A 120 -9.23 -18.19 30.22
C ILE A 120 -7.83 -18.41 30.76
N ASN A 121 -6.88 -18.63 29.86
CA ASN A 121 -5.45 -18.62 30.20
C ASN A 121 -4.89 -17.21 29.95
N TYR A 122 -4.85 -16.38 31.01
CA TYR A 122 -4.35 -15.01 30.93
C TYR A 122 -2.83 -14.97 30.70
N LYS A 123 -2.44 -14.92 29.42
CA LYS A 123 -1.03 -14.75 29.01
C LYS A 123 -0.64 -13.28 28.91
N LEU A 124 -1.61 -12.42 28.60
CA LEU A 124 -1.45 -10.98 28.47
C LEU A 124 -2.30 -10.24 29.51
N PRO A 125 -1.80 -9.11 30.05
CA PRO A 125 -2.57 -8.30 30.98
C PRO A 125 -3.75 -7.63 30.26
N CYS A 126 -4.94 -7.75 30.84
CA CYS A 126 -6.14 -7.02 30.45
C CYS A 126 -6.99 -6.70 31.68
N GLN A 127 -7.93 -5.76 31.55
CA GLN A 127 -8.93 -5.52 32.58
C GLN A 127 -9.85 -6.73 32.79
N PRO A 128 -10.54 -6.83 33.95
CA PRO A 128 -11.41 -7.96 34.27
C PRO A 128 -12.49 -8.21 33.21
N ILE A 129 -12.63 -9.48 32.83
CA ILE A 129 -13.69 -9.95 31.91
C ILE A 129 -14.92 -10.30 32.76
N ARG A 130 -16.05 -9.65 32.47
CA ARG A 130 -17.33 -9.82 33.16
C ARG A 130 -18.08 -11.06 32.68
N GLY A 131 -17.90 -11.42 31.42
CA GLY A 131 -18.51 -12.61 30.83
C GLY A 131 -18.05 -12.86 29.41
N ILE A 132 -18.10 -14.13 29.02
CA ILE A 132 -17.92 -14.57 27.64
C ILE A 132 -19.25 -15.15 27.18
N TYR A 133 -19.64 -14.83 25.95
CA TYR A 133 -20.93 -15.20 25.41
C TYR A 133 -20.77 -15.86 24.05
N GLU A 134 -21.57 -16.90 23.84
CA GLU A 134 -21.68 -17.60 22.56
C GLU A 134 -23.12 -17.59 22.09
N SER A 135 -23.32 -17.65 20.78
CA SER A 135 -24.66 -17.73 20.21
C SER A 135 -25.26 -19.11 20.39
N THR A 136 -26.54 -19.16 20.77
CA THR A 136 -27.32 -20.40 20.72
C THR A 136 -27.78 -20.78 19.31
N ASN A 137 -27.67 -19.85 18.36
CA ASN A 137 -28.00 -20.10 16.96
C ASN A 137 -26.76 -20.67 16.23
N PRO A 138 -26.83 -21.89 15.67
CA PRO A 138 -25.70 -22.53 14.98
C PRO A 138 -25.12 -21.71 13.81
N ILE A 139 -25.91 -20.82 13.20
CA ILE A 139 -25.45 -19.95 12.11
C ILE A 139 -24.32 -19.01 12.57
N TYR A 140 -24.32 -18.64 13.86
CA TYR A 140 -23.35 -17.74 14.46
C TYR A 140 -22.34 -18.49 15.34
N ASN A 141 -22.09 -19.77 15.08
CA ASN A 141 -21.15 -20.59 15.85
C ASN A 141 -19.69 -20.10 15.80
N LYS A 142 -19.34 -19.23 14.84
CA LYS A 142 -18.04 -18.57 14.74
C LYS A 142 -17.91 -17.34 15.64
N LEU A 143 -18.99 -16.88 16.27
CA LEU A 143 -19.04 -15.63 17.02
C LEU A 143 -18.81 -15.87 18.52
N ILE A 144 -17.83 -15.17 19.08
CA ILE A 144 -17.57 -15.08 20.51
C ILE A 144 -17.63 -13.60 20.91
N ILE A 145 -18.37 -13.29 21.99
CA ILE A 145 -18.42 -11.94 22.54
C ILE A 145 -17.77 -11.94 23.93
N ILE A 146 -16.84 -11.02 24.16
CA ILE A 146 -16.21 -10.76 25.44
C ILE A 146 -16.80 -9.46 25.99
N ASP A 147 -17.41 -9.50 27.17
CA ASP A 147 -17.77 -8.30 27.93
C ASP A 147 -16.76 -8.09 29.05
N LYS A 148 -16.17 -6.90 29.13
CA LYS A 148 -15.12 -6.57 30.11
C LYS A 148 -15.27 -5.15 30.65
N GLU A 149 -14.52 -4.85 31.71
CA GLU A 149 -14.37 -3.47 32.17
C GLU A 149 -13.56 -2.63 31.17
N ASN A 150 -13.87 -1.34 31.03
CA ASN A 150 -13.20 -0.48 30.05
C ASN A 150 -11.70 -0.36 30.33
N GLY A 151 -10.88 -0.70 29.33
CA GLY A 151 -9.42 -0.61 29.39
C GLY A 151 -8.78 0.11 28.21
N GLY A 152 -9.57 0.52 27.22
CA GLY A 152 -9.10 1.06 25.95
C GLY A 152 -8.78 -0.03 24.93
N LYS A 153 -8.57 0.38 23.67
CA LYS A 153 -8.39 -0.52 22.53
C LYS A 153 -7.26 -1.54 22.71
N SER A 154 -6.09 -1.13 23.19
CA SER A 154 -4.96 -2.05 23.46
C SER A 154 -5.32 -3.16 24.47
N ASP A 155 -6.04 -2.80 25.52
CA ASP A 155 -6.44 -3.72 26.58
C ASP A 155 -7.52 -4.69 26.09
N ALA A 156 -8.47 -4.18 25.30
CA ALA A 156 -9.47 -4.99 24.61
C ALA A 156 -8.82 -6.00 23.64
N LEU A 157 -7.84 -5.58 22.83
CA LEU A 157 -7.08 -6.47 21.95
C LEU A 157 -6.36 -7.57 22.74
N ASN A 158 -5.69 -7.24 23.85
CA ASN A 158 -5.05 -8.24 24.71
C ASN A 158 -6.04 -9.26 25.26
N SER A 159 -7.23 -8.82 25.68
CA SER A 159 -8.28 -9.74 26.16
C SER A 159 -8.76 -10.69 25.05
N GLY A 160 -8.90 -10.21 23.82
CA GLY A 160 -9.21 -11.05 22.67
C GLY A 160 -8.09 -12.06 22.36
N ILE A 161 -6.82 -11.64 22.44
CA ILE A 161 -5.66 -12.51 22.18
C ILE A 161 -5.56 -13.65 23.20
N ASN A 162 -5.91 -13.39 24.47
CA ASN A 162 -5.93 -14.42 25.51
C ASN A 162 -6.92 -15.55 25.23
N ILE A 163 -7.97 -15.28 24.45
CA ILE A 163 -9.06 -16.21 24.16
C ILE A 163 -8.96 -16.78 22.73
N ALA A 164 -8.29 -16.07 21.82
CA ALA A 164 -8.09 -16.48 20.45
C ALA A 164 -7.54 -17.90 20.34
N LYS A 165 -8.24 -18.75 19.60
CA LYS A 165 -7.92 -20.18 19.41
C LYS A 165 -6.70 -20.37 18.51
N TYR A 166 -6.61 -19.62 17.42
CA TYR A 166 -5.67 -19.92 16.32
C TYR A 166 -4.32 -19.20 16.46
N ASP A 167 -3.29 -19.72 15.79
CA ASP A 167 -1.92 -19.19 15.86
C ASP A 167 -1.75 -17.84 15.14
N LEU A 168 -2.69 -17.49 14.27
CA LEU A 168 -2.76 -16.19 13.62
C LEU A 168 -4.01 -15.46 14.09
N PHE A 169 -3.88 -14.17 14.37
CA PHE A 169 -5.03 -13.31 14.65
C PHE A 169 -5.03 -12.07 13.77
N CYS A 170 -6.22 -11.62 13.38
CA CYS A 170 -6.42 -10.39 12.66
C CYS A 170 -7.02 -9.34 13.58
N ALA A 171 -6.28 -8.25 13.84
CA ALA A 171 -6.80 -7.10 14.56
C ALA A 171 -7.55 -6.19 13.58
N VAL A 172 -8.80 -5.87 13.91
CA VAL A 172 -9.70 -5.08 13.06
C VAL A 172 -10.44 -4.05 13.92
N ASP A 173 -10.65 -2.85 13.38
CA ASP A 173 -11.64 -1.92 13.95
C ASP A 173 -13.05 -2.38 13.61
N VAL A 174 -13.94 -2.49 14.61
CA VAL A 174 -15.29 -3.02 14.38
C VAL A 174 -16.12 -2.17 13.42
N ASP A 175 -15.80 -0.89 13.26
CA ASP A 175 -16.46 0.04 12.36
C ASP A 175 -15.86 0.09 10.93
N THR A 176 -14.93 -0.82 10.62
CA THR A 176 -14.26 -0.92 9.33
C THR A 176 -14.93 -1.96 8.44
N ILE A 177 -15.19 -1.59 7.18
CA ILE A 177 -15.82 -2.48 6.19
C ILE A 177 -14.73 -3.28 5.49
N ILE A 178 -14.73 -4.59 5.68
CA ILE A 178 -13.71 -5.48 5.12
C ILE A 178 -14.17 -6.07 3.79
N GLU A 179 -13.27 -6.13 2.80
CA GLU A 179 -13.54 -6.85 1.56
C GLU A 179 -13.70 -8.36 1.82
N PRO A 180 -14.68 -9.05 1.19
CA PRO A 180 -14.96 -10.45 1.50
C PRO A 180 -13.76 -11.39 1.34
N ASP A 181 -12.83 -11.08 0.44
CA ASP A 181 -11.64 -11.90 0.15
C ASP A 181 -10.36 -11.41 0.86
N SER A 182 -10.47 -10.44 1.79
CA SER A 182 -9.29 -9.83 2.46
C SER A 182 -8.43 -10.82 3.22
N LEU A 183 -9.03 -11.80 3.90
CA LEU A 183 -8.28 -12.82 4.62
C LEU A 183 -7.47 -13.70 3.66
N LEU A 184 -8.03 -14.03 2.48
CA LEU A 184 -7.34 -14.80 1.45
C LEU A 184 -6.14 -14.07 0.87
N LYS A 185 -6.19 -12.73 0.83
CA LYS A 185 -5.08 -11.89 0.37
C LYS A 185 -4.01 -11.71 1.45
N VAL A 186 -4.41 -11.35 2.67
CA VAL A 186 -3.48 -11.00 3.76
C VAL A 186 -2.74 -12.22 4.33
N ILE A 187 -3.30 -13.43 4.17
CA ILE A 187 -2.61 -14.66 4.58
C ILE A 187 -1.44 -15.03 3.66
N LYS A 188 -1.47 -14.61 2.39
CA LYS A 188 -0.49 -15.08 1.38
C LYS A 188 0.96 -14.92 1.79
N PRO A 189 1.41 -13.78 2.37
CA PRO A 189 2.79 -13.68 2.83
C PRO A 189 3.17 -14.74 3.85
N PHE A 190 2.27 -15.15 4.75
CA PHE A 190 2.54 -16.23 5.71
C PHE A 190 2.71 -17.60 5.05
N LEU A 191 2.12 -17.81 3.87
CA LEU A 191 2.20 -19.05 3.11
C LEU A 191 3.40 -19.09 2.17
N GLU A 192 3.71 -17.97 1.52
CA GLU A 192 4.66 -17.91 0.40
C GLU A 192 6.08 -17.50 0.80
N GLU A 193 6.23 -16.76 1.91
CA GLU A 193 7.55 -16.29 2.32
C GLU A 193 8.35 -17.40 2.99
N LYS A 194 9.61 -17.56 2.54
CA LYS A 194 10.55 -18.51 3.14
C LYS A 194 11.01 -18.10 4.54
N THR A 195 10.97 -16.81 4.82
CA THR A 195 11.32 -16.23 6.12
C THR A 195 10.04 -16.08 6.93
N LYS A 196 10.10 -16.39 8.24
CA LYS A 196 8.95 -16.26 9.14
C LYS A 196 8.34 -14.86 9.03
N VAL A 197 7.08 -14.79 8.60
CA VAL A 197 6.30 -13.56 8.65
C VAL A 197 5.72 -13.45 10.05
N ILE A 198 5.88 -12.29 10.67
CA ILE A 198 5.34 -12.01 12.02
C ILE A 198 4.11 -11.10 11.97
N ALA A 199 3.97 -10.34 10.88
CA ALA A 199 2.79 -9.53 10.64
C ALA A 199 2.64 -9.18 9.16
N THR A 200 1.39 -9.07 8.71
CA THR A 200 1.02 -8.61 7.37
C THR A 200 -0.05 -7.53 7.45
N GLY A 201 0.13 -6.45 6.72
CA GLY A 201 -0.90 -5.45 6.47
C GLY A 201 -1.21 -5.32 4.99
N GLY A 202 -2.24 -4.54 4.67
CA GLY A 202 -2.52 -4.15 3.29
C GLY A 202 -3.27 -2.84 3.23
N VAL A 203 -3.74 -2.51 2.04
CA VAL A 203 -4.21 -1.17 1.73
C VAL A 203 -5.58 -0.91 2.33
N ILE A 204 -5.70 0.25 2.97
CA ILE A 204 -6.96 0.77 3.50
C ILE A 204 -7.44 1.89 2.60
N ARG A 205 -8.73 1.89 2.31
CA ARG A 205 -9.38 2.90 1.47
C ARG A 205 -10.40 3.71 2.28
N ILE A 206 -10.83 4.81 1.70
CA ILE A 206 -11.76 5.74 2.33
C ILE A 206 -13.17 5.44 1.83
N SER A 207 -14.10 5.12 2.75
CA SER A 207 -15.49 4.77 2.43
C SER A 207 -16.42 5.98 2.29
N ASN A 208 -15.98 7.20 2.60
CA ASN A 208 -16.85 8.38 2.50
C ASN A 208 -17.49 8.47 1.10
N SER A 209 -18.81 8.70 1.05
CA SER A 209 -19.63 8.69 -0.17
C SER A 209 -19.81 7.35 -0.90
N CYS A 210 -19.13 6.26 -0.50
CA CYS A 210 -19.35 4.94 -1.08
C CYS A 210 -20.76 4.42 -0.71
N ILE A 211 -21.33 3.60 -1.59
CA ILE A 211 -22.61 2.94 -1.30
C ILE A 211 -22.31 1.63 -0.59
N ILE A 212 -22.95 1.45 0.56
CA ILE A 212 -22.78 0.29 1.42
C ILE A 212 -24.10 -0.45 1.48
N ASP A 213 -24.05 -1.74 1.19
CA ASP A 213 -25.19 -2.66 1.29
C ASP A 213 -24.79 -3.81 2.20
N ARG A 214 -25.51 -3.97 3.32
CA ARG A 214 -25.31 -5.06 4.31
C ARG A 214 -23.86 -5.22 4.75
N GLY A 215 -23.20 -4.12 5.10
CA GLY A 215 -21.82 -4.11 5.59
C GLY A 215 -20.77 -4.42 4.51
N ARG A 216 -21.10 -4.27 3.22
CA ARG A 216 -20.19 -4.42 2.08
C ARG A 216 -20.24 -3.20 1.18
N ILE A 217 -19.12 -2.86 0.55
CA ILE A 217 -19.07 -1.80 -0.46
C ILE A 217 -19.72 -2.32 -1.75
N SER A 218 -20.86 -1.77 -2.13
CA SER A 218 -21.53 -2.11 -3.39
C SER A 218 -21.06 -1.23 -4.54
N GLU A 219 -20.73 0.04 -4.26
CA GLU A 219 -20.20 0.97 -5.25
C GLU A 219 -19.13 1.86 -4.62
N VAL A 220 -17.93 1.82 -5.22
CA VAL A 220 -16.82 2.71 -4.86
C VAL A 220 -17.04 4.07 -5.51
N ILE A 221 -17.16 5.11 -4.68
CA ILE A 221 -17.36 6.48 -5.14
C ILE A 221 -16.29 7.36 -4.51
N LEU A 222 -15.59 8.14 -5.35
CA LEU A 222 -14.66 9.15 -4.85
C LEU A 222 -15.42 10.16 -3.97
N PRO A 223 -14.95 10.49 -2.74
CA PRO A 223 -15.67 11.38 -1.85
C PRO A 223 -16.11 12.70 -2.51
N LYS A 224 -17.38 13.07 -2.27
CA LYS A 224 -17.98 14.30 -2.81
C LYS A 224 -17.42 15.53 -2.10
N GLU A 225 -17.11 15.41 -0.83
CA GLU A 225 -16.51 16.43 0.01
C GLU A 225 -15.01 16.56 -0.30
N THR A 226 -14.49 17.79 -0.30
CA THR A 226 -13.09 18.05 -0.64
C THR A 226 -12.12 17.47 0.39
N LEU A 227 -12.45 17.51 1.69
CA LEU A 227 -11.52 17.10 2.76
C LEU A 227 -11.25 15.58 2.79
N PRO A 228 -12.26 14.67 2.76
CA PRO A 228 -12.02 13.24 2.58
C PRO A 228 -11.40 12.89 1.22
N ARG A 229 -11.68 13.67 0.17
CA ARG A 229 -11.06 13.46 -1.14
C ARG A 229 -9.55 13.73 -1.12
N ILE A 230 -9.11 14.80 -0.48
CA ILE A 230 -7.67 15.08 -0.27
C ILE A 230 -7.03 13.92 0.51
N GLN A 231 -7.68 13.46 1.59
CA GLN A 231 -7.20 12.31 2.37
C GLN A 231 -7.12 11.03 1.54
N THR A 232 -7.98 10.85 0.54
CA THR A 232 -7.94 9.69 -0.35
C THR A 232 -6.62 9.67 -1.14
N LEU A 233 -6.20 10.81 -1.67
CA LEU A 233 -4.90 10.94 -2.34
C LEU A 233 -3.75 10.67 -1.38
N GLU A 234 -3.80 11.21 -0.16
CA GLU A 234 -2.79 10.99 0.86
C GLU A 234 -2.64 9.50 1.23
N TYR A 235 -3.76 8.78 1.37
CA TYR A 235 -3.79 7.35 1.68
C TYR A 235 -3.20 6.53 0.54
N ILE A 236 -3.57 6.84 -0.71
CA ILE A 236 -2.99 6.20 -1.90
C ILE A 236 -1.47 6.39 -1.92
N ARG A 237 -0.99 7.63 -1.71
CA ARG A 237 0.44 7.96 -1.65
C ARG A 237 1.17 7.21 -0.53
N SER A 238 0.65 7.26 0.69
CA SER A 238 1.28 6.64 1.87
C SER A 238 1.34 5.11 1.76
N PHE A 239 0.25 4.47 1.32
CA PHE A 239 0.17 3.02 1.25
C PHE A 239 0.91 2.42 0.04
N LEU A 240 0.72 2.98 -1.16
CA LEU A 240 1.33 2.42 -2.36
C LEU A 240 2.79 2.81 -2.52
N LEU A 241 3.18 4.06 -2.25
CA LEU A 241 4.60 4.47 -2.35
C LEU A 241 5.36 4.18 -1.06
N GLY A 242 4.82 4.60 0.10
CA GLY A 242 5.52 4.49 1.37
C GLY A 242 5.61 3.05 1.90
N ARG A 243 4.46 2.46 2.26
CA ARG A 243 4.42 1.16 2.96
C ARG A 243 5.00 0.02 2.12
N MET A 244 4.75 0.00 0.81
CA MET A 244 5.33 -1.00 -0.10
C MET A 244 6.85 -0.91 -0.16
N GLY A 245 7.41 0.31 -0.26
CA GLY A 245 8.87 0.51 -0.29
C GLY A 245 9.53 0.04 1.00
N TRP A 246 8.95 0.42 2.15
CA TRP A 246 9.44 -0.02 3.46
C TRP A 246 9.27 -1.52 3.71
N SER A 247 8.18 -2.13 3.23
CA SER A 247 7.97 -3.57 3.27
C SER A 247 9.08 -4.31 2.51
N LYS A 248 9.42 -3.85 1.28
CA LYS A 248 10.47 -4.45 0.46
C LYS A 248 11.85 -4.39 1.12
N LEU A 249 12.14 -3.32 1.84
CA LEU A 249 13.37 -3.14 2.62
C LEU A 249 13.34 -3.87 3.97
N ASN A 250 12.22 -4.50 4.32
CA ASN A 250 11.95 -4.98 5.68
C ASN A 250 12.20 -3.92 6.75
N GLY A 251 11.89 -2.65 6.46
CA GLY A 251 11.97 -1.52 7.38
C GLY A 251 10.60 -0.94 7.76
N LEU A 252 9.51 -1.66 7.46
CA LEU A 252 8.17 -1.23 7.81
C LEU A 252 7.95 -1.28 9.33
N LEU A 253 7.58 -0.13 9.90
CA LEU A 253 7.36 0.05 11.34
C LEU A 253 5.89 0.07 11.74
N ILE A 254 4.96 0.05 10.79
CA ILE A 254 3.53 0.17 11.08
C ILE A 254 2.72 -0.75 10.18
N ILE A 255 1.75 -1.41 10.79
CA ILE A 255 0.57 -1.99 10.14
C ILE A 255 -0.59 -1.26 10.78
N SER A 256 -1.55 -0.82 9.97
CA SER A 256 -2.64 0.00 10.49
C SER A 256 -3.52 -0.80 11.46
N GLY A 257 -3.94 -0.15 12.55
CA GLY A 257 -4.83 -0.73 13.54
C GLY A 257 -6.25 -1.03 13.06
N ALA A 258 -6.61 -0.65 11.83
CA ALA A 258 -7.92 -0.96 11.25
C ALA A 258 -7.99 -2.36 10.62
N PHE A 259 -6.86 -2.89 10.15
CA PHE A 259 -6.77 -4.25 9.60
C PHE A 259 -5.30 -4.71 9.55
N GLY A 260 -4.97 -5.76 10.30
CA GLY A 260 -3.64 -6.38 10.26
C GLY A 260 -3.67 -7.82 10.76
N LEU A 261 -2.91 -8.71 10.11
CA LEU A 261 -2.76 -10.12 10.48
C LEU A 261 -1.42 -10.32 11.21
N PHE A 262 -1.42 -10.99 12.35
CA PHE A 262 -0.27 -11.13 13.23
C PHE A 262 -0.04 -12.58 13.65
N ASP A 263 1.23 -12.94 13.86
CA ASP A 263 1.61 -14.17 14.57
C ASP A 263 1.29 -14.00 16.06
N LYS A 264 0.30 -14.77 16.56
CA LYS A 264 -0.20 -14.68 17.93
C LYS A 264 0.90 -14.96 18.95
N LYS A 265 1.74 -15.97 18.68
CA LYS A 265 2.80 -16.36 19.60
C LYS A 265 3.84 -15.25 19.74
N VAL A 266 4.28 -14.66 18.63
CA VAL A 266 5.24 -13.53 18.67
C VAL A 266 4.66 -12.35 19.44
N VAL A 267 3.38 -12.02 19.24
CA VAL A 267 2.71 -10.94 19.99
C VAL A 267 2.66 -11.25 21.48
N ILE A 268 2.24 -12.46 21.86
CA ILE A 268 2.18 -12.89 23.26
C ILE A 268 3.57 -12.85 23.91
N ASP A 269 4.56 -13.46 23.27
CA ASP A 269 5.92 -13.57 23.81
C ASP A 269 6.62 -12.20 23.91
N SER A 270 6.19 -11.21 23.11
CA SER A 270 6.64 -9.82 23.19
C SER A 270 5.93 -8.97 24.28
N GLY A 271 4.91 -9.54 24.94
CA GLY A 271 4.14 -8.91 26.02
C GLY A 271 2.82 -8.25 25.59
N GLY A 272 2.35 -8.49 24.37
CA GLY A 272 1.06 -7.97 23.88
C GLY A 272 1.06 -6.47 23.57
N TYR A 273 -0.14 -5.93 23.34
CA TYR A 273 -0.34 -4.51 23.10
C TYR A 273 -0.10 -3.68 24.36
N ASN A 274 0.65 -2.59 24.22
CA ASN A 274 0.92 -1.67 25.32
C ASN A 274 -0.29 -0.75 25.58
N LYS A 275 -0.82 -0.77 26.80
CA LYS A 275 -1.95 0.09 27.23
C LYS A 275 -1.57 1.55 27.49
N ASN A 276 -0.28 1.83 27.60
CA ASN A 276 0.20 3.17 27.94
C ASN A 276 0.51 4.04 26.72
N THR A 277 0.37 3.51 25.49
CA THR A 277 0.57 4.27 24.27
C THR A 277 -0.76 4.68 23.64
N VAL A 278 -0.74 5.79 22.90
CA VAL A 278 -1.91 6.32 22.17
C VAL A 278 -2.06 5.72 20.77
N THR A 279 -1.00 5.10 20.22
CA THR A 279 -0.99 4.43 18.91
C THR A 279 -0.48 3.01 19.07
N GLU A 280 -1.42 2.13 19.41
CA GLU A 280 -1.18 0.72 19.68
C GLU A 280 -0.65 -0.04 18.47
N ASP A 281 -1.06 0.37 17.28
CA ASP A 281 -0.76 -0.24 15.99
C ASP A 281 0.68 0.00 15.52
N PHE A 282 1.19 1.21 15.76
CA PHE A 282 2.60 1.53 15.53
C PHE A 282 3.50 0.83 16.56
N GLU A 283 3.14 0.92 17.83
CA GLU A 283 3.95 0.42 18.94
C GLU A 283 4.12 -1.10 18.89
N ILE A 284 3.04 -1.85 18.63
CA ILE A 284 3.11 -3.32 18.60
C ILE A 284 4.04 -3.82 17.50
N VAL A 285 4.06 -3.17 16.34
CA VAL A 285 4.94 -3.57 15.24
C VAL A 285 6.39 -3.30 15.59
N VAL A 286 6.71 -2.15 16.18
CA VAL A 286 8.08 -1.86 16.65
C VAL A 286 8.50 -2.86 17.74
N ARG A 287 7.59 -3.20 18.67
CA ARG A 287 7.80 -4.16 19.76
C ARG A 287 8.10 -5.57 19.28
N ILE A 288 7.25 -6.16 18.45
CA ILE A 288 7.45 -7.54 17.95
C ILE A 288 8.73 -7.63 17.11
N ARG A 289 9.05 -6.56 16.35
CA ARG A 289 10.29 -6.48 15.59
C ARG A 289 11.50 -6.44 16.51
N LYS A 290 11.46 -5.61 17.57
CA LYS A 290 12.49 -5.59 18.61
C LYS A 290 12.73 -6.97 19.20
N PHE A 291 11.64 -7.66 19.56
CA PHE A 291 11.68 -8.99 20.14
C PHE A 291 12.39 -9.99 19.21
N MET A 292 12.05 -10.00 17.92
CA MET A 292 12.70 -10.88 16.94
C MET A 292 14.18 -10.55 16.73
N GLU A 293 14.56 -9.26 16.70
CA GLU A 293 15.97 -8.84 16.60
C GLU A 293 16.77 -9.21 17.86
N ASP A 294 16.18 -9.09 19.05
CA ASP A 294 16.83 -9.49 20.30
C ASP A 294 17.05 -11.00 20.37
N LEU A 295 16.12 -11.79 19.81
CA LEU A 295 16.27 -13.24 19.64
C LEU A 295 17.15 -13.65 18.45
N LYS A 296 17.58 -12.69 17.62
CA LYS A 296 18.33 -12.94 16.36
C LYS A 296 17.63 -13.92 15.42
N MET A 297 16.30 -13.94 15.42
CA MET A 297 15.51 -14.82 14.55
C MET A 297 15.16 -14.09 13.25
N PRO A 298 15.46 -14.63 12.06
CA PRO A 298 15.07 -14.01 10.80
C PRO A 298 13.56 -13.86 10.68
N TYR A 299 13.10 -12.68 10.30
CA TYR A 299 11.68 -12.37 10.23
C TYR A 299 11.35 -11.36 9.14
N LYS A 300 10.07 -11.27 8.78
CA LYS A 300 9.51 -10.23 7.91
C LYS A 300 8.22 -9.64 8.45
N VAL A 301 8.06 -8.34 8.22
CA VAL A 301 6.75 -7.67 8.26
C VAL A 301 6.42 -7.27 6.84
N VAL A 302 5.32 -7.77 6.31
CA VAL A 302 4.98 -7.64 4.88
C VAL A 302 3.77 -6.73 4.72
N TYR A 303 3.78 -5.96 3.65
CA TYR A 303 2.65 -5.16 3.23
C TYR A 303 2.28 -5.53 1.80
N ILE A 304 0.99 -5.82 1.58
CA ILE A 304 0.45 -6.12 0.25
C ILE A 304 -0.29 -4.91 -0.32
N PRO A 305 -0.26 -4.71 -1.65
CA PRO A 305 -0.88 -3.55 -2.26
C PRO A 305 -2.40 -3.69 -2.38
N ASP A 306 -2.99 -4.88 -2.17
CA ASP A 306 -4.44 -5.07 -2.30
C ASP A 306 -5.25 -4.24 -1.30
N PRO A 307 -6.39 -3.68 -1.74
CA PRO A 307 -7.37 -3.10 -0.83
C PRO A 307 -7.99 -4.21 0.01
N LEU A 308 -7.87 -4.08 1.33
CA LEU A 308 -8.38 -5.04 2.31
C LEU A 308 -9.63 -4.53 3.03
N CYS A 309 -9.71 -3.22 3.25
CA CYS A 309 -10.85 -2.65 3.94
C CYS A 309 -11.02 -1.15 3.67
N TRP A 310 -12.17 -0.66 4.11
CA TRP A 310 -12.62 0.71 3.93
C TRP A 310 -13.01 1.32 5.28
N THR A 311 -12.45 2.49 5.55
CA THR A 311 -12.70 3.26 6.78
C THR A 311 -13.26 4.63 6.45
N GLU A 312 -14.04 5.18 7.37
CA GLU A 312 -14.48 6.56 7.29
C GLU A 312 -13.32 7.50 7.67
N ALA A 313 -13.08 8.52 6.85
CA ALA A 313 -12.12 9.58 7.11
C ALA A 313 -12.83 10.83 7.67
N PRO A 314 -12.14 11.64 8.50
CA PRO A 314 -12.66 12.91 9.01
C PRO A 314 -13.20 13.83 7.91
N ASN A 315 -14.44 14.28 8.07
CA ASN A 315 -15.11 15.21 7.16
C ASN A 315 -14.95 16.70 7.56
N THR A 316 -14.46 16.98 8.78
CA THR A 316 -14.20 18.34 9.26
C THR A 316 -12.75 18.51 9.72
N PHE A 317 -12.24 19.74 9.57
CA PHE A 317 -10.90 20.11 10.02
C PHE A 317 -10.68 19.84 11.52
N LYS A 318 -11.68 20.11 12.37
CA LYS A 318 -11.59 19.87 13.82
C LYS A 318 -11.33 18.40 14.17
N ILE A 319 -12.06 17.48 13.52
CA ILE A 319 -11.87 16.03 13.73
C ILE A 319 -10.53 15.59 13.15
N LEU A 320 -10.17 16.10 11.95
CA LEU A 320 -8.88 15.84 11.32
C LEU A 320 -7.71 16.27 12.19
N TYR A 321 -7.75 17.46 12.80
CA TYR A 321 -6.72 17.93 13.73
C TYR A 321 -6.54 16.98 14.90
N ARG A 322 -7.63 16.53 15.53
CA ARG A 322 -7.57 15.57 16.65
C ARG A 322 -6.96 14.25 16.21
N GLN A 323 -7.26 13.78 15.01
CA GLN A 323 -6.68 12.57 14.44
C GLN A 323 -5.17 12.72 14.23
N ARG A 324 -4.73 13.78 13.53
CA ARG A 324 -3.32 14.00 13.18
C ARG A 324 -2.46 14.27 14.40
N ASN A 325 -2.97 15.05 15.34
CA ASN A 325 -2.34 15.28 16.63
C ASN A 325 -2.15 13.96 17.41
N ARG A 326 -3.14 13.04 17.38
CA ARG A 326 -3.02 11.70 17.98
C ARG A 326 -1.90 10.89 17.33
N TRP A 327 -1.91 10.82 16.00
CA TRP A 327 -0.92 10.04 15.24
C TRP A 327 0.50 10.54 15.46
N TYR A 328 0.73 11.85 15.45
CA TYR A 328 2.05 12.41 15.71
C TYR A 328 2.53 12.27 17.16
N ARG A 329 1.61 12.34 18.14
CA ARG A 329 1.95 12.02 19.54
C ARG A 329 2.41 10.59 19.69
N GLY A 330 1.66 9.65 19.11
CA GLY A 330 2.00 8.23 19.17
C GLY A 330 3.28 7.88 18.41
N LEU A 331 3.53 8.55 17.28
CA LEU A 331 4.80 8.47 16.56
C LEU A 331 5.98 8.88 17.46
N ALA A 332 5.91 10.08 18.05
CA ALA A 332 6.94 10.61 18.93
C ALA A 332 7.16 9.71 20.17
N GLU A 333 6.07 9.30 20.82
CA GLU A 333 6.09 8.43 22.00
C GLU A 333 6.76 7.09 21.70
N THR A 334 6.39 6.43 20.60
CA THR A 334 6.95 5.14 20.20
C THR A 334 8.43 5.25 19.85
N LEU A 335 8.82 6.27 19.07
CA LEU A 335 10.24 6.51 18.79
C LEU A 335 11.03 6.69 20.09
N TRP A 336 10.54 7.52 21.02
CA TRP A 336 11.21 7.75 22.30
C TRP A 336 11.36 6.47 23.15
N MET A 337 10.31 5.65 23.20
CA MET A 337 10.31 4.36 23.90
C MET A 337 11.38 3.41 23.33
N TYR A 338 11.58 3.43 22.01
CA TYR A 338 12.50 2.56 21.29
C TYR A 338 13.78 3.25 20.79
N LYS A 339 14.19 4.36 21.43
CA LYS A 339 15.38 5.15 21.04
C LYS A 339 16.69 4.36 20.96
N GLY A 340 16.76 3.21 21.62
CA GLY A 340 17.91 2.29 21.53
C GLY A 340 18.16 1.72 20.13
N PHE A 341 17.21 1.87 19.19
CA PHE A 341 17.40 1.55 17.79
C PHE A 341 18.25 2.58 17.03
N PHE A 342 18.26 3.84 17.46
CA PHE A 342 18.83 4.93 16.67
C PHE A 342 20.31 4.70 16.36
N LEU A 343 20.61 4.52 15.06
CA LEU A 343 21.95 4.23 14.52
C LEU A 343 22.63 3.00 15.14
N ASN A 344 21.84 2.09 15.71
CA ASN A 344 22.36 0.89 16.37
C ASN A 344 22.41 -0.29 15.39
N LYS A 345 23.63 -0.67 15.00
CA LYS A 345 23.91 -1.78 14.07
C LYS A 345 23.36 -3.13 14.54
N LYS A 346 23.13 -3.33 15.85
CA LYS A 346 22.54 -4.56 16.41
C LYS A 346 21.19 -4.88 15.77
N TYR A 347 20.41 -3.86 15.41
CA TYR A 347 19.07 -4.00 14.85
C TYR A 347 19.06 -3.88 13.32
N GLY A 348 20.19 -4.10 12.64
CA GLY A 348 20.27 -4.15 11.17
C GLY A 348 19.63 -2.94 10.47
N ILE A 349 18.75 -3.21 9.49
CA ILE A 349 18.04 -2.18 8.70
C ILE A 349 17.15 -1.32 9.60
N MET A 350 16.58 -1.89 10.67
CA MET A 350 15.73 -1.15 11.60
C MET A 350 16.51 -0.04 12.30
N GLY A 351 17.72 -0.33 12.77
CA GLY A 351 18.52 0.66 13.50
C GLY A 351 19.27 1.65 12.61
N ILE A 352 19.74 1.22 11.44
CA ILE A 352 20.62 2.03 10.59
C ILE A 352 19.86 2.83 9.53
N LEU A 353 18.69 2.38 9.09
CA LEU A 353 17.95 3.02 7.99
C LEU A 353 16.52 3.41 8.39
N SER A 354 15.71 2.45 8.84
CA SER A 354 14.29 2.71 9.11
C SER A 354 14.09 3.69 10.25
N TYR A 355 14.60 3.38 11.45
CA TYR A 355 14.40 4.26 12.61
C TYR A 355 14.95 5.69 12.36
N PRO A 356 16.16 5.90 11.81
CA PRO A 356 16.64 7.24 11.46
C PRO A 356 15.76 7.98 10.46
N TYR A 357 15.24 7.30 9.42
CA TYR A 357 14.30 7.91 8.48
C TYR A 357 13.04 8.40 9.20
N TRP A 358 12.42 7.54 10.01
CA TRP A 358 11.20 7.88 10.74
C TRP A 358 11.44 8.98 11.79
N PHE A 359 12.64 9.03 12.36
CA PHE A 359 13.03 10.11 13.27
C PHE A 359 13.21 11.45 12.54
N PHE A 360 14.06 11.50 11.50
CA PHE A 360 14.43 12.76 10.86
C PHE A 360 13.41 13.27 9.83
N LEU A 361 12.80 12.37 9.05
CA LEU A 361 11.98 12.75 7.89
C LEU A 361 10.48 12.64 8.16
N GLU A 362 10.04 11.85 9.14
CA GLU A 362 8.62 11.79 9.53
C GLU A 362 8.36 12.61 10.79
N TRP A 363 9.02 12.27 11.91
CA TRP A 363 8.74 12.93 13.20
C TRP A 363 9.29 14.37 13.29
N LEU A 364 10.56 14.58 12.90
CA LEU A 364 11.21 15.89 13.02
C LEU A 364 10.80 16.87 11.90
N ALA A 365 10.30 16.38 10.77
CA ALA A 365 10.00 17.21 9.60
C ALA A 365 9.02 18.35 9.87
N PRO A 366 7.86 18.17 10.57
CA PRO A 366 6.98 19.29 10.87
C PRO A 366 7.61 20.33 11.80
N ILE A 367 8.53 19.93 12.68
CA ILE A 367 9.24 20.85 13.57
C ILE A 367 10.20 21.70 12.74
N VAL A 368 10.98 21.06 11.87
CA VAL A 368 11.90 21.74 10.94
C VAL A 368 11.14 22.70 10.02
N GLU A 369 9.99 22.30 9.49
CA GLU A 369 9.16 23.13 8.62
C GLU A 369 8.62 24.38 9.34
N ILE A 370 8.08 24.24 10.56
CA ILE A 370 7.62 25.38 11.36
C ILE A 370 8.77 26.32 11.74
N CYS A 371 9.92 25.77 12.14
CA CYS A 371 11.13 26.56 12.35
C CYS A 371 11.56 27.29 11.07
N GLY A 372 11.43 26.64 9.91
CA GLY A 372 11.70 27.23 8.60
C GLY A 372 10.81 28.43 8.29
N TYR A 373 9.52 28.37 8.60
CA TYR A 373 8.62 29.52 8.43
C TYR A 373 9.02 30.71 9.30
N ILE A 374 9.41 30.47 10.56
CA ILE A 374 9.86 31.52 11.48
C ILE A 374 11.16 32.15 10.97
N LEU A 375 12.13 31.33 10.55
CA LEU A 375 13.42 31.79 10.03
C LEU A 375 13.26 32.53 8.70
N LEU A 376 12.38 32.07 7.81
CA LEU A 376 12.04 32.77 6.58
C LEU A 376 11.50 34.17 6.88
N MET A 377 10.52 34.30 7.78
CA MET A 377 9.96 35.59 8.18
C MET A 377 11.03 36.52 8.76
N PHE A 378 11.93 35.99 9.57
CA PHE A 378 13.07 36.75 10.11
C PHE A 378 13.99 37.27 8.99
N PHE A 379 14.38 36.44 8.02
CA PHE A 379 15.24 36.87 6.92
C PHE A 379 14.57 37.83 5.93
N ILE A 380 13.22 37.79 5.80
CA ILE A 380 12.46 38.82 5.07
C ILE A 380 12.68 40.18 5.74
N ILE A 381 12.51 40.24 7.07
CA ILE A 381 12.60 41.50 7.84
C ILE A 381 14.03 42.07 7.78
N VAL A 382 15.05 41.21 7.85
CA VAL A 382 16.46 41.63 7.79
C VAL A 382 16.92 41.94 6.35
N GLY A 383 16.10 41.63 5.33
CA GLY A 383 16.41 41.91 3.93
C GLY A 383 17.53 41.05 3.35
N LYS A 384 17.76 39.85 3.89
CA LYS A 384 18.85 38.93 3.48
C LYS A 384 18.39 37.76 2.61
N ILE A 385 17.15 37.77 2.13
CA ILE A 385 16.63 36.69 1.29
C ILE A 385 17.09 36.84 -0.15
N ASP A 386 17.67 35.77 -0.66
CA ASP A 386 17.74 35.52 -2.11
C ASP A 386 16.36 35.04 -2.59
N TRP A 387 15.59 35.96 -3.16
CA TRP A 387 14.24 35.70 -3.64
C TRP A 387 14.20 34.74 -4.83
N ILE A 388 15.24 34.76 -5.68
CA ILE A 388 15.32 33.87 -6.84
C ILE A 388 15.51 32.44 -6.34
N PHE A 389 16.48 32.22 -5.45
CA PHE A 389 16.72 30.92 -4.85
C PHE A 389 15.49 30.41 -4.07
N ALA A 390 14.88 31.25 -3.24
CA ALA A 390 13.69 30.88 -2.46
C ALA A 390 12.52 30.45 -3.37
N PHE A 391 12.26 31.18 -4.45
CA PHE A 391 11.20 30.88 -5.41
C PHE A 391 11.49 29.59 -6.20
N LEU A 392 12.73 29.39 -6.66
CA LEU A 392 13.14 28.17 -7.35
C LEU A 392 13.02 26.94 -6.44
N LEU A 393 13.44 27.05 -5.18
CA LEU A 393 13.31 25.98 -4.20
C LEU A 393 11.84 25.65 -3.93
N LEU A 394 10.99 26.65 -3.74
CA LEU A 394 9.55 26.49 -3.52
C LEU A 394 8.88 25.77 -4.71
N ILE A 395 9.14 26.22 -5.94
CA ILE A 395 8.61 25.59 -7.15
C ILE A 395 9.11 24.15 -7.26
N SER A 396 10.40 23.91 -7.00
CA SER A 396 10.99 22.56 -7.09
C SER A 396 10.32 21.59 -6.13
N VAL A 397 10.13 21.99 -4.86
CA VAL A 397 9.45 21.18 -3.84
C VAL A 397 7.97 20.95 -4.22
N TYR A 398 7.28 21.99 -4.70
CA TYR A 398 5.89 21.91 -5.12
C TYR A 398 5.70 20.95 -6.31
N LEU A 399 6.51 21.09 -7.36
CA LEU A 399 6.48 20.20 -8.52
C LEU A 399 6.84 18.76 -8.15
N PHE A 400 7.78 18.57 -7.21
CA PHE A 400 8.13 17.24 -6.72
C PHE A 400 6.97 16.59 -5.95
N SER A 401 6.25 17.35 -5.11
CA SER A 401 5.06 16.84 -4.42
C SER A 401 3.99 16.39 -5.42
N ILE A 402 3.73 17.19 -6.45
CA ILE A 402 2.83 16.82 -7.56
C ILE A 402 3.31 15.55 -8.24
N PHE A 403 4.60 15.44 -8.54
CA PHE A 403 5.19 14.26 -9.17
C PHE A 403 4.96 12.98 -8.36
N LEU A 404 5.18 13.02 -7.04
CA LEU A 404 4.93 11.88 -6.16
C LEU A 404 3.46 11.47 -6.16
N SER A 405 2.55 12.44 -6.05
CA SER A 405 1.11 12.21 -6.05
C SER A 405 0.64 11.60 -7.39
N ILE A 406 1.08 12.15 -8.53
CA ILE A 406 0.77 11.59 -9.86
C ILE A 406 1.31 10.16 -9.97
N THR A 407 2.54 9.91 -9.52
CA THR A 407 3.14 8.56 -9.54
C THR A 407 2.30 7.57 -8.73
N SER A 408 1.82 7.96 -7.54
CA SER A 408 0.94 7.09 -6.74
C SER A 408 -0.42 6.82 -7.40
N LEU A 409 -0.99 7.79 -8.11
CA LEU A 409 -2.24 7.62 -8.85
C LEU A 409 -2.05 6.69 -10.05
N ILE A 410 -0.91 6.78 -10.74
CA ILE A 410 -0.55 5.85 -11.81
C ILE A 410 -0.46 4.42 -11.25
N PHE A 411 0.17 4.24 -10.09
CA PHE A 411 0.26 2.93 -9.45
C PHE A 411 -1.11 2.37 -9.04
N GLU A 412 -2.01 3.23 -8.55
CA GLU A 412 -3.39 2.84 -8.24
C GLU A 412 -4.15 2.38 -9.49
N GLU A 413 -4.06 3.15 -10.58
CA GLU A 413 -4.72 2.84 -11.85
C GLU A 413 -4.20 1.53 -12.46
N PHE A 414 -2.88 1.29 -12.41
CA PHE A 414 -2.29 0.07 -12.96
C PHE A 414 -2.58 -1.18 -12.13
N SER A 415 -2.80 -1.04 -10.83
CA SER A 415 -2.89 -2.19 -9.93
C SER A 415 -4.33 -2.58 -9.62
N PHE A 416 -5.21 -1.62 -9.32
CA PHE A 416 -6.54 -1.91 -8.78
C PHE A 416 -7.68 -1.23 -9.53
N ASN A 417 -7.43 -0.07 -10.16
CA ASN A 417 -8.40 0.72 -10.93
C ASN A 417 -9.82 0.77 -10.29
N GLN A 418 -9.86 1.09 -8.99
CA GLN A 418 -11.12 1.12 -8.25
C GLN A 418 -12.01 2.31 -8.67
N TYR A 419 -11.39 3.41 -9.12
CA TYR A 419 -12.08 4.63 -9.54
C TYR A 419 -12.25 4.70 -11.06
N LYS A 420 -13.18 3.90 -11.59
CA LYS A 420 -13.37 3.67 -13.04
C LYS A 420 -13.83 4.90 -13.84
N ASN A 421 -14.31 5.95 -13.18
CA ASN A 421 -14.84 7.13 -13.86
C ASN A 421 -13.72 8.10 -14.27
N LYS A 422 -13.67 8.47 -15.56
CA LYS A 422 -12.74 9.50 -16.06
C LYS A 422 -12.83 10.83 -15.30
N LYS A 423 -14.02 11.20 -14.83
CA LYS A 423 -14.23 12.42 -14.02
C LYS A 423 -13.49 12.37 -12.69
N ASP A 424 -13.33 11.19 -12.11
CA ASP A 424 -12.66 11.02 -10.82
C ASP A 424 -11.15 11.16 -10.97
N PHE A 425 -10.57 10.70 -12.08
CA PHE A 425 -9.18 11.00 -12.44
C PHE A 425 -8.91 12.51 -12.53
N PHE A 426 -9.77 13.27 -13.22
CA PHE A 426 -9.63 14.74 -13.29
C PHE A 426 -9.74 15.41 -11.92
N LYS A 427 -10.66 14.95 -11.05
CA LYS A 427 -10.74 15.45 -9.68
C LYS A 427 -9.46 15.15 -8.89
N PHE A 428 -8.87 13.97 -9.05
CA PHE A 428 -7.58 13.64 -8.42
C PHE A 428 -6.44 14.53 -8.90
N LEU A 429 -6.39 14.87 -10.20
CA LEU A 429 -5.42 15.84 -10.71
C LEU A 429 -5.60 17.22 -10.06
N LEU A 430 -6.84 17.71 -9.93
CA LEU A 430 -7.11 18.98 -9.25
C LEU A 430 -6.70 18.94 -7.77
N VAL A 431 -7.03 17.84 -7.07
CA VAL A 431 -6.62 17.62 -5.68
C VAL A 431 -5.10 17.60 -5.54
N THR A 432 -4.39 16.99 -6.49
CA THR A 432 -2.92 16.94 -6.50
C THR A 432 -2.28 18.34 -6.58
N LEU A 433 -2.91 19.28 -7.30
CA LEU A 433 -2.44 20.65 -7.39
C LEU A 433 -2.76 21.45 -6.11
N ILE A 434 -3.90 21.18 -5.47
CA ILE A 434 -4.40 21.99 -4.35
C ILE A 434 -3.87 21.48 -3.00
N GLU A 435 -3.65 20.17 -2.82
CA GLU A 435 -3.25 19.56 -1.53
C GLU A 435 -2.01 20.20 -0.88
N PRO A 436 -0.93 20.51 -1.62
CA PRO A 436 0.23 21.19 -1.03
C PRO A 436 -0.06 22.61 -0.52
N LEU A 437 -1.19 23.21 -0.93
CA LEU A 437 -1.58 24.59 -0.65
C LEU A 437 -2.69 24.62 0.42
N GLY A 438 -2.35 25.07 1.62
CA GLY A 438 -3.24 25.21 2.77
C GLY A 438 -3.47 23.91 3.55
N TYR A 439 -3.80 22.80 2.88
CA TYR A 439 -4.03 21.52 3.56
C TYR A 439 -2.74 20.99 4.20
N HIS A 440 -1.63 20.96 3.46
CA HIS A 440 -0.32 20.56 4.01
C HIS A 440 0.05 21.37 5.26
N GLN A 441 -0.04 22.70 5.20
CA GLN A 441 0.29 23.58 6.34
C GLN A 441 -0.62 23.30 7.55
N TYR A 442 -1.89 22.98 7.33
CA TYR A 442 -2.80 22.57 8.39
C TYR A 442 -2.36 21.28 9.07
N ILE A 443 -1.97 20.28 8.28
CA ILE A 443 -1.45 19.00 8.79
C ILE A 443 -0.13 19.22 9.53
N THR A 444 0.82 19.97 8.96
CA THR A 444 2.09 20.35 9.60
C THR A 444 1.83 20.99 10.97
N TRP A 445 0.89 21.94 11.03
CA TRP A 445 0.51 22.59 12.29
C TRP A 445 -0.08 21.62 13.31
N ALA A 446 -1.02 20.76 12.90
CA ALA A 446 -1.62 19.75 13.78
C ALA A 446 -0.56 18.77 14.34
N SER A 447 0.41 18.42 13.49
CA SER A 447 1.52 17.52 13.79
C SER A 447 2.52 18.16 14.77
N PHE A 448 2.90 19.41 14.52
CA PHE A 448 3.72 20.22 15.43
C PHE A 448 3.05 20.33 16.80
N ARG A 449 1.75 20.68 16.85
CA ARG A 449 0.99 20.76 18.11
C ARG A 449 0.89 19.42 18.85
N GLY A 450 0.89 18.30 18.13
CA GLY A 450 0.99 16.97 18.73
C GLY A 450 2.21 16.83 19.63
N ASN A 451 3.38 17.30 19.20
CA ASN A 451 4.59 17.27 20.01
C ASN A 451 4.45 18.09 21.31
N PHE A 452 3.83 19.26 21.27
CA PHE A 452 3.56 20.05 22.48
C PHE A 452 2.58 19.33 23.41
N ASP A 453 1.48 18.80 22.90
CA ASP A 453 0.49 18.09 23.72
C ASP A 453 1.07 16.83 24.40
N LEU A 454 2.08 16.19 23.79
CA LEU A 454 2.85 15.10 24.43
C LEU A 454 3.63 15.61 25.66
N MET A 455 4.32 16.76 25.52
CA MET A 455 5.08 17.37 26.62
C MET A 455 4.18 17.73 27.82
N PHE A 456 2.93 18.12 27.55
CA PHE A 456 1.92 18.42 28.57
C PHE A 456 1.13 17.19 29.06
N LYS A 457 1.54 15.97 28.70
CA LYS A 457 0.93 14.69 29.15
C LYS A 457 -0.58 14.62 28.96
N LYS A 458 -1.15 15.24 27.92
CA LYS A 458 -2.58 15.03 27.60
C LYS A 458 -2.78 13.59 27.15
N LYS A 459 -3.34 12.76 28.06
CA LYS A 459 -3.64 11.35 27.81
C LYS A 459 -5.00 11.13 27.17
N SER A 460 -5.97 12.03 27.39
CA SER A 460 -7.29 11.90 26.81
C SER A 460 -7.33 12.46 25.38
N TRP A 461 -8.10 11.77 24.56
CA TRP A 461 -8.33 12.10 23.17
C TRP A 461 -9.85 12.18 23.02
N GLY A 462 -10.37 13.40 22.85
CA GLY A 462 -11.82 13.65 22.87
C GLY A 462 -12.56 12.86 21.80
N GLU A 463 -13.88 12.72 21.96
CA GLU A 463 -14.73 11.89 21.11
C GLU A 463 -14.55 12.20 19.60
N MET A 464 -14.31 11.13 18.82
CA MET A 464 -14.48 11.14 17.37
C MET A 464 -15.94 10.78 17.08
N THR A 465 -16.75 11.80 16.79
CA THR A 465 -18.06 11.57 16.20
C THR A 465 -17.86 11.20 14.73
N ARG A 466 -18.05 9.93 14.38
CA ARG A 466 -18.15 9.47 13.00
C ARG A 466 -19.53 9.84 12.45
N THR A 467 -19.64 10.09 11.15
CA THR A 467 -20.94 10.43 10.55
C THR A 467 -21.82 9.20 10.34
N GLY A 468 -21.23 8.00 10.37
CA GLY A 468 -21.94 6.74 10.19
C GLY A 468 -22.32 6.51 8.72
N PHE A 469 -22.78 5.29 8.42
CA PHE A 469 -23.21 4.92 7.08
C PHE A 469 -24.71 5.18 6.96
N ASN A 470 -25.13 6.20 6.22
CA ASN A 470 -26.55 6.42 5.94
C ASN A 470 -27.06 5.39 4.93
N PRO A 471 -28.02 4.52 5.28
CA PRO A 471 -28.63 3.58 4.34
C PRO A 471 -29.72 4.29 3.52
N THR A 472 -29.37 5.32 2.74
CA THR A 472 -30.34 6.03 1.89
C THR A 472 -29.79 6.27 0.51
N ASP A 473 -30.14 5.36 -0.41
CA ASP A 473 -30.52 5.57 -1.82
C ASP A 473 -30.19 4.33 -2.67
N VAL A 474 -30.78 3.19 -2.34
CA VAL A 474 -30.76 2.01 -3.22
C VAL A 474 -31.73 2.26 -4.38
N LYS A 475 -31.30 3.01 -5.39
CA LYS A 475 -31.92 2.90 -6.72
C LYS A 475 -31.48 1.57 -7.30
N LYS A 476 -32.40 0.60 -7.35
CA LYS A 476 -32.24 -0.69 -8.04
C LYS A 476 -31.76 -0.47 -9.48
N LYS A 477 -30.45 -0.46 -9.71
CA LYS A 477 -29.87 -0.64 -11.04
C LYS A 477 -29.53 -2.11 -11.20
N GLN A 478 -30.09 -2.73 -12.23
CA GLN A 478 -29.76 -4.10 -12.64
C GLN A 478 -28.25 -4.25 -12.81
N PHE A 479 -27.69 -5.21 -12.07
CA PHE A 479 -26.30 -5.60 -12.13
C PHE A 479 -26.02 -6.22 -13.51
N LYS A 480 -25.25 -5.53 -14.36
CA LYS A 480 -24.63 -6.15 -15.54
C LYS A 480 -23.22 -6.57 -15.14
N LEU A 481 -22.90 -7.87 -15.26
CA LEU A 481 -21.52 -8.34 -15.17
C LEU A 481 -20.66 -7.52 -16.13
N PRO A 482 -19.53 -6.92 -15.68
CA PRO A 482 -18.62 -6.27 -16.59
C PRO A 482 -18.03 -7.32 -17.54
N SER A 483 -18.18 -7.11 -18.84
CA SER A 483 -17.46 -7.90 -19.85
C SER A 483 -15.95 -7.68 -19.68
N LEU A 484 -15.17 -8.73 -19.90
CA LEU A 484 -13.70 -8.76 -19.89
C LEU A 484 -13.04 -7.83 -20.95
N GLU A 485 -13.79 -6.94 -21.59
CA GLU A 485 -13.41 -6.18 -22.79
C GLU A 485 -13.18 -4.67 -22.58
N SER A 486 -13.07 -4.17 -21.34
CA SER A 486 -12.95 -2.72 -21.09
C SER A 486 -11.56 -2.20 -20.69
N ILE A 487 -10.49 -2.96 -20.92
CA ILE A 487 -9.11 -2.46 -20.76
C ILE A 487 -8.70 -1.76 -22.06
N LYS A 488 -9.06 -0.47 -22.19
CA LYS A 488 -8.42 0.45 -23.15
C LYS A 488 -7.48 1.39 -22.38
N PRO A 489 -6.27 1.69 -22.89
CA PRO A 489 -5.34 2.56 -22.21
C PRO A 489 -5.87 4.01 -22.23
N SER A 490 -6.47 4.43 -21.12
CA SER A 490 -6.58 5.85 -20.71
C SER A 490 -5.20 6.47 -20.42
N SER A 491 -4.14 5.68 -20.51
CA SER A 491 -2.76 5.96 -20.11
C SER A 491 -2.00 6.95 -20.99
N MET A 492 -2.49 7.39 -22.15
CA MET A 492 -1.75 8.40 -22.95
C MET A 492 -1.68 9.77 -22.27
N VAL A 493 -2.68 10.19 -21.48
CA VAL A 493 -2.67 11.51 -20.83
C VAL A 493 -1.75 11.54 -19.63
N GLY A 494 -1.75 10.48 -18.81
CA GLY A 494 -0.82 10.33 -17.68
C GLY A 494 0.63 10.17 -18.12
N TYR A 495 0.88 9.37 -19.18
CA TYR A 495 2.21 9.27 -19.80
C TYR A 495 2.64 10.57 -20.47
N ALA A 496 1.73 11.27 -21.17
CA ALA A 496 2.04 12.56 -21.77
C ALA A 496 2.38 13.60 -20.70
N LEU A 497 1.64 13.68 -19.59
CA LEU A 497 1.97 14.56 -18.46
C LEU A 497 3.30 14.18 -17.80
N PHE A 498 3.58 12.89 -17.63
CA PHE A 498 4.87 12.41 -17.12
C PHE A 498 6.05 12.81 -18.03
N ILE A 499 5.89 12.63 -19.36
CA ILE A 499 6.90 13.00 -20.36
C ILE A 499 7.02 14.52 -20.53
N ILE A 500 5.91 15.26 -20.47
CA ILE A 500 5.89 16.72 -20.60
C ILE A 500 6.53 17.35 -19.36
N ILE A 501 6.13 16.95 -18.16
CA ILE A 501 6.67 17.53 -16.92
C ILE A 501 8.15 17.16 -16.79
N PHE A 502 8.50 15.87 -16.90
CA PHE A 502 9.87 15.41 -16.62
C PHE A 502 10.83 15.57 -17.82
N GLY A 503 10.32 15.39 -19.04
CA GLY A 503 11.08 15.60 -20.27
C GLY A 503 11.42 17.08 -20.50
N LEU A 504 10.57 18.02 -20.07
CA LEU A 504 10.91 19.45 -20.09
C LEU A 504 11.94 19.79 -19.01
N THR A 505 11.88 19.21 -17.80
CA THR A 505 12.89 19.47 -16.76
C THR A 505 14.27 18.92 -17.15
N ILE A 506 14.35 17.70 -17.69
CA ILE A 506 15.61 17.13 -18.19
C ILE A 506 16.12 17.93 -19.39
N ARG A 507 15.24 18.31 -20.33
CA ARG A 507 15.65 19.08 -21.51
C ARG A 507 16.11 20.48 -21.15
N HIS A 508 15.52 21.13 -20.14
CA HIS A 508 15.92 22.48 -19.72
C HIS A 508 17.19 22.47 -18.87
N VAL A 509 17.39 21.45 -18.02
CA VAL A 509 18.63 21.26 -17.25
C VAL A 509 19.78 20.76 -18.13
N ALA A 510 19.52 20.00 -19.19
CA ALA A 510 20.54 19.51 -20.11
C ALA A 510 20.94 20.50 -21.23
N PHE A 511 20.13 21.54 -21.51
CA PHE A 511 20.38 22.47 -22.63
C PHE A 511 20.68 23.93 -22.23
N ASN A 512 20.83 24.24 -20.94
CA ASN A 512 21.21 25.59 -20.48
C ASN A 512 22.67 25.71 -19.98
N ASN A 513 23.54 24.78 -20.34
CA ASN A 513 24.99 24.99 -20.24
C ASN A 513 25.57 25.11 -21.65
N ASP A 514 25.70 26.36 -22.08
CA ASP A 514 26.43 26.78 -23.27
C ASP A 514 27.94 26.47 -23.14
N TYR A 515 28.48 25.89 -24.21
CA TYR A 515 29.89 25.82 -24.64
C TYR A 515 30.97 25.29 -23.68
N VAL A 516 31.40 24.05 -23.93
CA VAL A 516 32.83 23.75 -24.09
C VAL A 516 33.01 22.83 -25.31
N GLU A 517 33.48 23.41 -26.42
CA GLU A 517 34.17 22.66 -27.47
C GLU A 517 35.35 21.92 -26.84
N ILE A 518 35.28 20.60 -26.72
CA ILE A 518 36.47 19.78 -26.50
C ILE A 518 36.97 19.35 -27.88
N LYS A 519 37.98 20.07 -28.36
CA LYS A 519 38.82 19.68 -29.49
C LYS A 519 39.41 18.29 -29.25
N GLU A 520 39.40 17.50 -30.31
CA GLU A 520 39.91 16.14 -30.46
C GLU A 520 41.46 16.03 -30.42
N ASP A 521 42.15 16.74 -29.50
CA ASP A 521 43.62 16.85 -29.50
C ASP A 521 44.30 16.45 -28.17
N ILE A 522 43.84 15.38 -27.51
CA ILE A 522 44.61 14.76 -26.40
C ILE A 522 44.64 13.24 -26.53
N PHE A 523 45.16 12.73 -27.65
CA PHE A 523 45.60 11.33 -27.74
C PHE A 523 46.89 11.10 -28.53
N ASN A 524 47.69 12.14 -28.75
CA ASN A 524 49.06 12.00 -29.23
C ASN A 524 49.93 12.95 -28.42
N THR A 525 50.56 12.47 -27.35
CA THR A 525 52.01 12.58 -27.06
C THR A 525 52.23 12.05 -25.63
N THR A 526 53.26 11.22 -25.48
CA THR A 526 53.80 10.64 -24.22
C THR A 526 53.29 9.24 -23.86
N ILE A 527 53.63 8.26 -24.70
CA ILE A 527 53.98 6.92 -24.23
C ILE A 527 55.45 6.71 -24.57
N SER A 528 56.33 7.10 -23.65
CA SER A 528 57.67 6.53 -23.56
C SER A 528 57.58 5.28 -22.67
N LYS A 529 57.96 4.15 -23.26
CA LYS A 529 58.44 2.91 -22.63
C LYS A 529 57.93 2.60 -21.21
N GLN A 530 56.87 1.81 -21.11
CA GLN A 530 56.80 0.73 -20.12
C GLN A 530 55.89 -0.40 -20.63
N LYS A 531 56.38 -1.64 -20.49
CA LYS A 531 55.72 -2.89 -20.88
C LYS A 531 54.34 -2.96 -20.22
N ILE A 532 53.28 -2.95 -21.02
CA ILE A 532 51.92 -3.28 -20.57
C ILE A 532 51.50 -4.59 -21.24
N ASP A 533 51.01 -5.48 -20.40
CA ASP A 533 50.69 -6.88 -20.64
C ASP A 533 49.53 -7.07 -21.66
N LYS A 534 49.74 -7.94 -22.65
CA LYS A 534 48.81 -8.23 -23.77
C LYS A 534 47.51 -8.91 -23.30
N SER A 535 47.45 -9.40 -22.07
CA SER A 535 46.27 -10.01 -21.45
C SER A 535 45.14 -9.01 -21.18
N SER A 536 45.46 -7.74 -20.90
CA SER A 536 44.49 -6.70 -20.49
C SER A 536 43.70 -6.05 -21.65
N ILE A 537 44.19 -6.18 -22.89
CA ILE A 537 43.55 -5.61 -24.10
C ILE A 537 42.43 -6.53 -24.60
N ILE A 538 42.60 -7.84 -24.48
CA ILE A 538 41.63 -8.86 -24.91
C ILE A 538 40.39 -8.85 -24.01
N GLU A 539 40.55 -8.56 -22.72
CA GLU A 539 39.44 -8.52 -21.75
C GLU A 539 38.56 -7.26 -21.91
N LYS A 540 39.16 -6.11 -22.24
CA LYS A 540 38.41 -4.87 -22.54
C LYS A 540 37.68 -4.92 -23.89
N GLN A 541 38.23 -5.60 -24.90
CA GLN A 541 37.51 -5.86 -26.15
C GLN A 541 36.31 -6.80 -25.95
N LYS A 542 36.46 -7.86 -25.13
CA LYS A 542 35.34 -8.76 -24.76
C LYS A 542 34.21 -8.05 -24.00
N ILE A 543 34.52 -7.11 -23.10
CA ILE A 543 33.49 -6.36 -22.35
C ILE A 543 32.73 -5.39 -23.29
N SER A 544 33.43 -4.75 -24.22
CA SER A 544 32.84 -3.89 -25.26
C SER A 544 31.93 -4.65 -26.22
N GLU A 545 32.34 -5.86 -26.66
CA GLU A 545 31.52 -6.73 -27.50
C GLU A 545 30.31 -7.28 -26.74
N ASN A 546 30.46 -7.72 -25.49
CA ASN A 546 29.35 -8.19 -24.66
C ASN A 546 28.32 -7.08 -24.37
N TYR A 547 28.74 -5.81 -24.22
CA TYR A 547 27.82 -4.68 -24.08
C TYR A 547 27.07 -4.35 -25.38
N LYS A 548 27.73 -4.49 -26.55
CA LYS A 548 27.09 -4.33 -27.86
C LYS A 548 26.12 -5.49 -28.13
N VAL A 549 26.49 -6.73 -27.81
CA VAL A 549 25.61 -7.92 -27.91
C VAL A 549 24.41 -7.77 -26.99
N ALA A 550 24.58 -7.38 -25.72
CA ALA A 550 23.45 -7.15 -24.79
C ALA A 550 22.52 -6.02 -25.24
N LYS A 551 23.03 -4.97 -25.91
CA LYS A 551 22.22 -3.87 -26.45
C LYS A 551 21.47 -4.28 -27.73
N ILE A 552 22.08 -5.14 -28.56
CA ILE A 552 21.46 -5.74 -29.75
C ILE A 552 20.40 -6.77 -29.33
N GLU A 553 20.65 -7.57 -28.30
CA GLU A 553 19.68 -8.50 -27.71
C GLU A 553 18.51 -7.76 -27.07
N LYS A 554 18.73 -6.65 -26.35
CA LYS A 554 17.63 -5.82 -25.83
C LYS A 554 16.76 -5.22 -26.94
N LYS A 555 17.37 -4.79 -28.06
CA LYS A 555 16.64 -4.30 -29.24
C LYS A 555 15.87 -5.42 -29.96
N ARG A 556 16.46 -6.63 -30.06
CA ARG A 556 15.78 -7.84 -30.53
C ARG A 556 14.62 -8.21 -29.60
N TYR A 557 14.77 -8.08 -28.29
CA TYR A 557 13.77 -8.41 -27.27
C TYR A 557 12.50 -7.54 -27.41
N TRP A 558 12.67 -6.22 -27.59
CA TRP A 558 11.54 -5.34 -27.88
C TRP A 558 10.94 -5.62 -29.25
N HIS A 559 11.74 -5.88 -30.29
CA HIS A 559 11.23 -6.23 -31.61
C HIS A 559 10.41 -7.53 -31.61
N VAL A 560 10.83 -8.56 -30.86
CA VAL A 560 10.11 -9.83 -30.71
C VAL A 560 8.79 -9.62 -29.95
N ILE A 561 8.80 -8.86 -28.84
CA ILE A 561 7.57 -8.54 -28.09
C ILE A 561 6.59 -7.71 -28.95
N PHE A 562 7.08 -6.71 -29.68
CA PHE A 562 6.23 -5.91 -30.58
C PHE A 562 5.72 -6.72 -31.76
N HIS A 563 6.52 -7.65 -32.30
CA HIS A 563 6.09 -8.56 -33.36
C HIS A 563 5.03 -9.53 -32.84
N GLU A 564 5.21 -10.15 -31.67
CA GLU A 564 4.22 -11.01 -31.02
C GLU A 564 2.90 -10.27 -30.75
N ILE A 565 2.96 -9.07 -30.18
CA ILE A 565 1.76 -8.25 -29.94
C ILE A 565 1.02 -7.96 -31.25
N LYS A 566 1.76 -7.67 -32.33
CA LYS A 566 1.17 -7.39 -33.65
C LYS A 566 0.55 -8.66 -34.26
N THR A 567 1.18 -9.82 -34.13
CA THR A 567 0.67 -11.10 -34.65
C THR A 567 -0.54 -11.60 -33.85
N ILE A 568 -0.53 -11.47 -32.52
CA ILE A 568 -1.68 -11.75 -31.65
C ILE A 568 -2.87 -10.88 -32.02
N LYS A 569 -2.63 -9.58 -32.24
CA LYS A 569 -3.67 -8.64 -32.64
C LYS A 569 -4.30 -9.04 -33.99
N LYS A 570 -3.48 -9.42 -34.97
CA LYS A 570 -3.94 -9.84 -36.30
C LYS A 570 -4.75 -11.15 -36.24
N ALA A 571 -4.32 -12.13 -35.43
CA ALA A 571 -5.05 -13.38 -35.21
C ALA A 571 -6.41 -13.14 -34.52
N ASN A 572 -6.45 -12.25 -33.51
CA ASN A 572 -7.69 -11.90 -32.83
C ASN A 572 -8.66 -11.10 -33.71
N GLU A 573 -8.17 -10.22 -34.58
CA GLU A 573 -8.99 -9.48 -35.55
C GLU A 573 -9.64 -10.43 -36.57
N GLU A 574 -8.90 -11.44 -37.06
CA GLU A 574 -9.44 -12.41 -38.01
C GLU A 574 -10.42 -13.39 -37.35
N ALA A 575 -10.12 -13.85 -36.12
CA ALA A 575 -11.04 -14.65 -35.31
C ALA A 575 -12.34 -13.89 -34.98
N TYR A 576 -12.26 -12.57 -34.80
CA TYR A 576 -13.41 -11.70 -34.62
C TYR A 576 -14.26 -11.58 -35.89
N ARG A 577 -13.65 -11.38 -37.06
CA ARG A 577 -14.38 -11.38 -38.36
C ARG A 577 -15.13 -12.69 -38.63
N LEU A 578 -14.54 -13.82 -38.24
CA LEU A 578 -15.18 -15.14 -38.37
C LEU A 578 -16.34 -15.30 -37.38
N ARG A 579 -16.24 -14.76 -36.16
CA ARG A 579 -17.36 -14.72 -35.21
C ARG A 579 -18.53 -13.85 -35.69
N GLU A 580 -18.25 -12.71 -36.35
CA GLU A 580 -19.30 -11.89 -36.97
C GLU A 580 -20.04 -12.63 -38.10
N LYS A 581 -19.39 -13.60 -38.74
CA LYS A 581 -20.00 -14.49 -39.74
C LYS A 581 -20.71 -15.72 -39.14
N GLY A 582 -20.82 -15.80 -37.82
CA GLY A 582 -21.59 -16.84 -37.11
C GLY A 582 -20.81 -18.10 -36.71
N TYR A 583 -19.47 -18.09 -36.81
CA TYR A 583 -18.63 -19.23 -36.43
C TYR A 583 -18.08 -19.13 -35.00
N GLU A 584 -17.98 -20.24 -34.25
CA GLU A 584 -17.17 -20.26 -33.03
C GLU A 584 -15.70 -20.42 -33.39
N THR A 585 -14.83 -19.56 -32.83
CA THR A 585 -13.40 -19.55 -33.13
C THR A 585 -12.53 -19.71 -31.88
N THR A 586 -11.48 -20.54 -31.99
CA THR A 586 -10.45 -20.71 -30.94
C THR A 586 -9.07 -20.39 -31.51
N VAL A 587 -8.33 -19.50 -30.85
CA VAL A 587 -6.97 -19.11 -31.26
C VAL A 587 -5.95 -19.85 -30.39
N ILE A 588 -5.06 -20.61 -31.01
CA ILE A 588 -4.04 -21.42 -30.33
C ILE A 588 -2.65 -21.00 -30.80
N LYS A 589 -1.70 -20.83 -29.88
CA LYS A 589 -0.32 -20.50 -30.20
C LYS A 589 0.54 -21.77 -30.23
N ASN A 590 1.25 -21.99 -31.33
CA ASN A 590 2.27 -23.04 -31.40
C ASN A 590 3.47 -22.65 -30.54
N GLN A 591 3.81 -23.46 -29.54
CA GLN A 591 4.89 -23.16 -28.59
C GLN A 591 6.30 -23.30 -29.20
N LYS A 592 6.46 -24.08 -30.28
CA LYS A 592 7.76 -24.29 -30.95
C LYS A 592 8.04 -23.22 -32.01
N THR A 593 7.04 -22.81 -32.77
CA THR A 593 7.22 -21.88 -33.90
C THR A 593 6.76 -20.45 -33.62
N GLY A 594 5.92 -20.23 -32.61
CA GLY A 594 5.38 -18.92 -32.25
C GLY A 594 4.20 -18.45 -33.12
N HIS A 595 3.79 -19.24 -34.12
CA HIS A 595 2.65 -18.95 -34.99
C HIS A 595 1.30 -19.22 -34.31
N PHE A 596 0.22 -18.61 -34.84
CA PHE A 596 -1.13 -18.73 -34.32
C PHE A 596 -2.03 -19.51 -35.28
N LEU A 597 -2.76 -20.50 -34.75
CA LEU A 597 -3.78 -21.28 -35.42
C LEU A 597 -5.17 -20.78 -35.01
N ILE A 598 -6.09 -20.65 -35.97
CA ILE A 598 -7.49 -20.30 -35.72
C ILE A 598 -8.34 -21.50 -36.11
N SER A 599 -8.95 -22.17 -35.12
CA SER A 599 -9.95 -23.21 -35.35
C SER A 599 -11.33 -22.58 -35.53
N VAL A 600 -12.16 -23.15 -36.42
CA VAL A 600 -13.49 -22.67 -36.79
C VAL A 600 -14.47 -23.87 -36.81
N GLY A 601 -15.53 -23.87 -35.97
CA GLY A 601 -16.49 -24.99 -35.90
C GLY A 601 -17.81 -24.69 -35.17
N LYS A 602 -18.77 -25.64 -35.16
CA LYS A 602 -20.03 -25.59 -34.39
C LYS A 602 -19.89 -26.34 -33.04
N LYS A 603 -20.69 -25.93 -32.05
CA LYS A 603 -20.59 -26.23 -30.60
C LYS A 603 -20.31 -27.68 -30.16
N GLU A 604 -20.57 -28.68 -30.99
CA GLU A 604 -20.43 -30.11 -30.64
C GLU A 604 -19.12 -30.75 -31.11
N THR A 605 -18.33 -30.12 -32.00
CA THR A 605 -17.07 -30.68 -32.54
C THR A 605 -15.78 -30.14 -31.91
N ASN A 606 -15.84 -29.12 -31.04
CA ASN A 606 -14.66 -28.41 -30.51
C ASN A 606 -13.78 -29.20 -29.50
N ILE A 607 -14.26 -30.29 -28.89
CA ILE A 607 -13.49 -31.05 -27.88
C ILE A 607 -12.46 -32.00 -28.53
N LYS A 608 -12.68 -32.47 -29.77
CA LYS A 608 -11.71 -33.31 -30.50
C LYS A 608 -10.64 -32.51 -31.25
N ALA A 609 -10.88 -31.21 -31.47
CA ALA A 609 -10.01 -30.35 -32.27
C ALA A 609 -8.73 -29.95 -31.53
N SER A 610 -8.75 -29.73 -30.21
CA SER A 610 -7.56 -29.28 -29.46
C SER A 610 -6.43 -30.32 -29.47
N ASP A 611 -6.76 -31.60 -29.36
CA ASP A 611 -5.77 -32.69 -29.32
C ASP A 611 -5.16 -32.95 -30.71
N LEU A 612 -5.97 -32.83 -31.77
CA LEU A 612 -5.49 -32.92 -33.15
C LEU A 612 -4.62 -31.71 -33.52
N LEU A 613 -5.00 -30.51 -33.06
CA LEU A 613 -4.25 -29.27 -33.28
C LEU A 613 -2.90 -29.26 -32.56
N ASN A 614 -2.83 -29.84 -31.36
CA ASN A 614 -1.55 -30.02 -30.66
C ASN A 614 -0.63 -30.99 -31.41
N LYS A 615 -1.17 -32.04 -32.04
CA LYS A 615 -0.40 -32.97 -32.89
C LYS A 615 0.12 -32.32 -34.18
N ILE A 616 -0.74 -31.61 -34.92
CA ILE A 616 -0.37 -30.95 -36.18
C ILE A 616 0.66 -29.82 -35.93
N ALA A 617 0.56 -29.12 -34.79
CA ALA A 617 1.53 -28.12 -34.37
C ALA A 617 2.95 -28.69 -34.14
N GLU A 618 3.09 -30.00 -33.96
CA GLU A 618 4.40 -30.64 -33.81
C GLU A 618 5.07 -31.03 -35.14
N GLU A 619 4.31 -31.19 -36.24
CA GLU A 619 4.80 -31.87 -37.45
C GLU A 619 5.23 -30.95 -38.61
N GLU A 620 4.75 -29.69 -38.75
CA GLU A 620 5.06 -28.88 -39.95
C GLU A 620 5.88 -27.60 -39.71
N GLN A 621 6.89 -27.41 -40.58
CA GLN A 621 7.69 -26.19 -40.74
C GLN A 621 7.32 -25.49 -42.06
N LYS A 622 6.43 -24.49 -42.00
CA LYS A 622 6.46 -23.19 -42.73
C LYS A 622 5.05 -22.64 -43.03
N PHE A 623 4.96 -21.30 -42.99
CA PHE A 623 3.86 -20.38 -43.32
C PHE A 623 2.95 -19.89 -42.18
N ASP A 624 2.65 -18.58 -42.24
CA ASP A 624 2.21 -17.72 -41.13
C ASP A 624 0.74 -17.85 -40.69
N LEU A 625 -0.10 -18.58 -41.43
CA LEU A 625 -1.52 -18.71 -41.10
C LEU A 625 -2.12 -19.97 -41.74
N TRP A 626 -2.66 -20.87 -40.92
CA TRP A 626 -3.52 -21.96 -41.37
C TRP A 626 -4.97 -21.68 -41.00
N LEU A 627 -5.86 -21.81 -41.98
CA LEU A 627 -7.31 -21.86 -41.82
C LEU A 627 -7.72 -23.32 -42.01
N LEU A 628 -8.05 -24.01 -40.93
CA LEU A 628 -8.57 -25.37 -40.98
C LEU A 628 -10.10 -25.28 -40.94
N LEU A 629 -10.72 -25.53 -42.10
CA LEU A 629 -12.16 -25.73 -42.24
C LEU A 629 -12.42 -27.23 -42.12
N TYR A 630 -13.08 -27.62 -41.03
CA TYR A 630 -13.63 -28.97 -40.91
C TYR A 630 -15.05 -28.96 -41.48
N GLU A 631 -15.27 -29.68 -42.57
CA GLU A 631 -16.61 -30.11 -43.00
C GLU A 631 -16.84 -31.55 -42.53
N GLU A 632 -18.09 -31.77 -42.09
CA GLU A 632 -18.71 -32.92 -41.39
C GLU A 632 -18.36 -33.12 -39.91
#